data_AF-A0A6C0IIQ1-F1
#
_entry.id   AF-A0A6C0IIQ1-F1
#
_cell.length_a   1.000
_cell.length_b   1.000
_cell.length_c   1.000
_cell.angle_alpha   90.00
_cell.angle_beta   90.00
_cell.angle_gamma   90.00
#
_symmetry.space_group_name_H-M   'P 1'
#
loop_
_entity.id
_entity.type
_entity.pdbx_description
1 polymer ?
#
loop_
_entity_poly.entity_id
_entity_poly.type
_entity_poly.pdbx_seq_one_letter_code
_entity_poly.pdbx_strand_id
1 'polypeptide(L)'
;MQQQDLDALTNIIDNYNYANEEHITPESLHEKLWYGFNSLRNAPNKEALMEGWKYKETFVCTEDSHKENKSHFKLIDDWEQSFVLHFWMCIYH
;
A
#
# COMPACT_ATOMS: atom_id res chain seq x y z
N MET A 1 -6.41 -8.23 -10.49
CA MET A 1 -5.58 -7.09 -10.93
C MET A 1 -4.84 -7.50 -12.19
N GLN A 2 -4.67 -6.60 -13.16
CA GLN A 2 -3.82 -6.79 -14.34
C GLN A 2 -2.49 -6.04 -14.17
N GLN A 3 -1.47 -6.33 -14.98
CA GLN A 3 -0.16 -5.65 -14.90
C GLN A 3 -0.29 -4.13 -15.03
N GLN A 4 -1.14 -3.65 -15.95
CA GLN A 4 -1.39 -2.22 -16.13
C GLN A 4 -1.91 -1.53 -14.86
N ASP A 5 -2.73 -2.22 -14.07
CA ASP A 5 -3.23 -1.69 -12.79
C ASP A 5 -2.10 -1.61 -11.74
N LEU A 6 -1.18 -2.57 -11.75
CA LEU A 6 -0.01 -2.58 -10.87
C LEU A 6 0.95 -1.45 -11.25
N ASP A 7 1.15 -1.20 -12.54
CA ASP A 7 1.96 -0.09 -13.05
C ASP A 7 1.32 1.25 -12.67
N ALA A 8 -0.01 1.37 -12.77
CA ALA A 8 -0.73 2.57 -12.32
C ALA A 8 -0.58 2.80 -10.81
N LEU A 9 -0.72 1.76 -9.99
CA LEU A 9 -0.48 1.82 -8.55
C LEU A 9 0.97 2.24 -8.24
N THR A 10 1.94 1.69 -8.97
CA THR A 10 3.36 2.06 -8.85
C THR A 10 3.58 3.54 -9.12
N ASN A 11 2.95 4.07 -10.18
CA ASN A 11 3.03 5.49 -10.50
C ASN A 11 2.40 6.38 -9.42
N ILE A 12 1.28 5.96 -8.80
CA ILE A 12 0.70 6.71 -7.67
C ILE A 12 1.71 6.75 -6.52
N ILE A 13 2.26 5.60 -6.11
CA ILE A 13 3.23 5.52 -5.01
C ILE A 13 4.47 6.38 -5.32
N ASP A 14 5.00 6.28 -6.54
CA ASP A 14 6.19 7.00 -6.97
C ASP A 14 6.01 8.52 -7.00
N ASN A 15 4.80 9.03 -7.24
CA ASN A 15 4.59 10.47 -7.42
C ASN A 15 3.89 11.16 -6.25
N TYR A 16 3.24 10.42 -5.35
CA TYR A 16 2.39 11.02 -4.31
C TYR A 16 3.18 11.89 -3.30
N ASN A 17 4.49 11.65 -3.12
CA ASN A 17 5.32 12.45 -2.21
C ASN A 17 6.11 13.60 -2.88
N TYR A 18 6.11 13.71 -4.22
CA TYR A 18 7.01 14.64 -4.93
C TYR A 18 6.40 16.02 -5.19
N ALA A 19 5.08 16.18 -5.01
CA ALA A 19 4.42 17.48 -5.05
C ALA A 19 4.44 18.10 -3.64
N ASN A 20 5.51 18.86 -3.34
CA ASN A 20 5.90 19.45 -2.04
C ASN A 20 4.89 20.41 -1.35
N GLU A 21 3.58 20.32 -1.62
CA GLU A 21 2.58 21.25 -1.07
C GLU A 21 1.36 20.56 -0.41
N GLU A 22 1.19 19.24 -0.54
CA GLU A 22 0.08 18.54 0.12
C GLU A 22 0.45 18.00 1.50
N HIS A 23 -0.38 18.32 2.50
CA HIS A 23 -0.35 17.65 3.79
C HIS A 23 -0.87 16.22 3.63
N ILE A 24 0.05 15.24 3.58
CA ILE A 24 -0.30 13.82 3.52
C ILE A 24 -0.78 13.37 4.90
N THR A 25 -2.07 13.06 5.02
CA THR A 25 -2.65 12.42 6.21
C THR A 25 -2.82 10.91 5.99
N PRO A 26 -2.92 10.11 7.06
CA PRO A 26 -3.25 8.69 6.94
C PRO A 26 -4.54 8.42 6.15
N GLU A 27 -5.58 9.25 6.31
CA GLU A 27 -6.83 9.17 5.53
C GLU A 27 -6.56 9.41 4.04
N SER A 28 -5.81 10.47 3.70
CA SER A 28 -5.49 10.79 2.30
C SER A 28 -4.71 9.64 1.63
N LEU A 29 -3.79 9.01 2.37
CA LEU A 29 -3.05 7.85 1.88
C LEU A 29 -3.99 6.68 1.61
N HIS A 30 -4.89 6.39 2.56
CA HIS A 30 -5.87 5.31 2.41
C HIS A 30 -6.73 5.51 1.18
N GLU A 31 -7.32 6.69 1.00
CA GLU A 31 -8.15 7.02 -0.17
C GLU A 31 -7.40 6.82 -1.49
N LYS A 32 -6.10 7.12 -1.54
CA LYS A 32 -5.30 7.01 -2.76
C LYS A 32 -4.82 5.59 -3.07
N LEU A 33 -4.44 4.84 -2.04
CA LEU A 33 -3.67 3.61 -2.23
C LEU A 33 -4.46 2.35 -1.91
N TRP A 34 -5.45 2.41 -1.02
CA TRP A 34 -6.09 1.22 -0.48
C TRP A 34 -6.73 0.35 -1.55
N TYR A 35 -7.46 0.94 -2.49
CA TYR A 35 -8.12 0.18 -3.55
C TYR A 35 -7.12 -0.64 -4.39
N GLY A 36 -5.98 -0.04 -4.72
CA GLY A 36 -4.90 -0.72 -5.44
C GLY A 36 -4.29 -1.85 -4.62
N PHE A 37 -3.97 -1.59 -3.35
CA PHE A 37 -3.46 -2.62 -2.45
C PHE A 37 -4.45 -3.76 -2.27
N ASN A 38 -5.70 -3.47 -1.94
CA ASN A 38 -6.72 -4.49 -1.76
C ASN A 38 -6.94 -5.31 -3.04
N SER A 39 -6.90 -4.68 -4.21
CA SER A 39 -6.98 -5.37 -5.49
C SER A 39 -5.78 -6.28 -5.76
N LEU A 40 -4.57 -5.88 -5.34
CA LEU A 40 -3.37 -6.72 -5.40
C LEU A 40 -3.44 -7.88 -4.40
N ARG A 41 -3.81 -7.61 -3.13
CA ARG A 41 -3.94 -8.62 -2.06
C ARG A 41 -4.86 -9.78 -2.46
N ASN A 42 -5.94 -9.46 -3.16
CA ASN A 42 -6.96 -10.42 -3.61
C ASN A 42 -6.77 -10.87 -5.07
N ALA A 43 -5.66 -10.50 -5.73
CA ALA A 43 -5.44 -10.90 -7.11
C ALA A 43 -5.17 -12.42 -7.21
N PRO A 44 -5.85 -13.17 -8.10
CA PRO A 44 -5.59 -14.61 -8.26
C PRO A 44 -4.16 -14.91 -8.71
N ASN A 45 -3.53 -13.96 -9.39
CA ASN A 45 -2.17 -13.99 -9.91
C ASN A 45 -1.21 -13.10 -9.09
N LYS A 46 -1.50 -12.83 -7.81
CA LYS A 46 -0.71 -11.92 -6.94
C LYS A 46 0.78 -12.25 -6.97
N GLU A 47 1.16 -13.52 -6.86
CA GLU A 47 2.57 -13.93 -6.84
C GLU A 47 3.31 -13.56 -8.13
N ALA A 48 2.68 -13.79 -9.28
CA ALA A 48 3.24 -13.42 -10.59
C ALA A 48 3.30 -11.90 -10.80
N LEU A 49 2.28 -11.16 -10.36
CA LEU A 49 2.28 -9.69 -10.42
C LEU A 49 3.39 -9.07 -9.56
N MET A 50 3.62 -9.64 -8.38
CA MET A 50 4.67 -9.16 -7.49
C MET A 50 6.07 -9.62 -7.92
N GLU A 51 6.20 -10.47 -8.94
CA GLU A 51 7.49 -10.90 -9.46
C GLU A 51 8.22 -9.71 -10.10
N GLY A 52 9.33 -9.29 -9.51
CA GLY A 52 10.08 -8.11 -9.94
C GLY A 52 9.43 -6.76 -9.62
N TRP A 53 8.30 -6.74 -8.90
CA TRP A 53 7.68 -5.48 -8.50
C TRP A 53 8.54 -4.74 -7.46
N LYS A 54 8.82 -3.46 -7.72
CA LYS A 54 9.67 -2.58 -6.89
C LYS A 54 9.33 -2.60 -5.40
N TYR A 55 8.04 -2.69 -5.07
CA TYR A 55 7.53 -2.62 -3.70
C TYR A 55 7.16 -3.98 -3.09
N LYS A 56 7.58 -5.09 -3.72
CA LYS A 56 7.26 -6.45 -3.28
C LYS A 56 7.56 -6.67 -1.79
N GLU A 57 8.79 -6.39 -1.37
CA GLU A 57 9.25 -6.69 0.00
C GLU A 57 8.47 -5.86 1.03
N THR A 58 8.28 -4.56 0.77
CA THR A 58 7.47 -3.65 1.58
C THR A 58 6.03 -4.14 1.71
N PHE A 59 5.43 -4.58 0.59
CA PHE A 59 4.05 -5.05 0.56
C PHE A 59 3.88 -6.35 1.35
N VAL A 60 4.77 -7.32 1.15
CA VAL A 60 4.76 -8.59 1.89
C VAL A 60 4.95 -8.34 3.39
N CYS A 61 5.91 -7.49 3.77
CA CYS A 61 6.12 -7.11 5.16
C CYS A 61 4.86 -6.49 5.78
N THR A 62 4.17 -5.63 5.03
CA THR A 62 2.92 -4.99 5.48
C THR A 62 1.77 -6.00 5.59
N GLU A 63 1.61 -6.91 4.62
CA GLU A 63 0.63 -8.01 4.72
C GLU A 63 0.89 -8.89 5.95
N ASP A 64 2.16 -9.19 6.23
CA ASP A 64 2.54 -9.99 7.38
C ASP A 64 2.27 -9.28 8.71
N SER A 65 2.49 -7.96 8.80
CA SER A 65 2.23 -7.17 10.01
C SER A 65 0.75 -6.88 10.25
N HIS A 66 -0.10 -7.03 9.22
CA HIS A 66 -1.56 -6.84 9.26
C HIS A 66 -2.33 -8.16 9.07
N LYS A 67 -1.71 -9.29 9.40
CA LYS A 67 -2.42 -10.57 9.47
C LYS A 67 -3.64 -10.46 10.38
N GLU A 68 -4.71 -11.17 10.00
CA GLU A 68 -6.00 -11.14 10.69
C GLU A 68 -6.73 -9.79 10.64
N ASN A 69 -6.35 -8.90 9.71
CA ASN A 69 -6.97 -7.58 9.53
C ASN A 69 -6.94 -6.74 10.82
N LYS A 70 -5.79 -6.76 11.50
CA LYS A 70 -5.54 -5.98 12.72
C LYS A 70 -4.70 -4.76 12.40
N SER A 71 -5.08 -3.64 13.01
CA SER A 71 -4.26 -2.42 12.96
C SER A 71 -2.95 -2.61 13.69
N HIS A 72 -1.87 -2.11 13.09
CA HIS A 72 -0.54 -2.04 13.68
C HIS A 72 -0.34 -0.77 14.51
N PHE A 73 -1.18 0.25 14.32
CA PHE A 73 -1.10 1.52 15.04
C PHE A 73 -2.21 1.64 16.07
N LYS A 74 -1.84 1.84 17.34
CA LYS A 74 -2.79 1.93 18.47
C LYS A 74 -3.86 3.03 18.35
N LEU A 75 -3.62 4.05 17.52
CA LEU A 75 -4.51 5.20 17.35
C LEU A 75 -5.30 5.15 16.04
N ILE A 76 -5.14 4.09 15.24
CA ILE A 76 -5.88 3.88 14.00
C ILE A 76 -6.70 2.61 14.19
N ASP A 77 -8.02 2.74 14.33
CA ASP A 77 -8.90 1.59 14.52
C ASP A 77 -9.18 0.85 13.20
N ASP A 78 -9.05 1.54 12.06
CA ASP A 78 -9.14 0.95 10.74
C ASP A 78 -7.83 0.27 10.32
N TRP A 79 -7.86 -1.06 10.21
CA TRP A 79 -6.70 -1.82 9.80
C TRP A 79 -6.30 -1.53 8.34
N GLU A 80 -7.22 -1.10 7.48
CA GLU A 80 -6.92 -0.75 6.08
C GLU A 80 -6.08 0.53 6.02
N GLN A 81 -6.51 1.56 6.75
CA GLN A 81 -5.74 2.79 6.92
C GLN A 81 -4.38 2.53 7.56
N SER A 82 -4.35 1.65 8.59
CA SER A 82 -3.10 1.18 9.20
C SER A 82 -2.19 0.47 8.20
N PHE A 83 -2.75 -0.39 7.35
CA PHE A 83 -2.01 -1.11 6.32
C PHE A 83 -1.31 -0.15 5.38
N VAL A 84 -2.07 0.82 4.85
CA VAL A 84 -1.54 1.79 3.90
C VAL A 84 -0.46 2.65 4.56
N LEU A 85 -0.69 3.12 5.79
CA LEU A 85 0.29 3.92 6.51
C LEU A 85 1.57 3.13 6.79
N HIS A 86 1.45 1.88 7.23
CA HIS A 86 2.61 1.03 7.50
C HIS A 86 3.43 0.78 6.22
N PHE A 87 2.76 0.44 5.11
CA PHE A 87 3.41 0.32 3.81
C PHE A 87 4.14 1.61 3.43
N TRP A 88 3.48 2.75 3.59
CA TRP A 88 4.05 4.06 3.28
C TRP A 88 5.29 4.35 4.13
N MET A 89 5.24 4.11 5.45
CA MET A 89 6.40 4.27 6.32
C MET A 89 7.57 3.39 5.90
N CYS A 90 7.33 2.13 5.53
CA CYS A 90 8.37 1.19 5.10
C CYS A 90 9.03 1.56 3.75
N ILE A 91 8.47 2.47 2.97
CA ILE A 91 9.13 3.01 1.77
C ILE A 91 10.16 4.09 2.13
N TYR A 92 9.91 4.86 3.20
CA TYR A 92 10.68 6.06 3.54
C TYR A 92 11.54 5.92 4.81
N HIS A 93 11.50 4.77 5.49
CA HIS A 93 12.25 4.45 6.71
C HIS A 93 12.82 3.02 6.63
#